data_AF-A0AAW4N5J1-F1
#
_entry.id   AF-A0AAW4N5J1-F1
#
_cell.length_a   1.000
_cell.length_b   1.000
_cell.length_c   1.000
_cell.angle_alpha   90.00
_cell.angle_beta   90.00
_cell.angle_gamma   90.00
#
_symmetry.space_group_name_H-M   'P 1'
#
loop_
_entity.id
_entity.type
_entity.pdbx_description
1 polymer ?
#
loop_
_entity_poly.entity_id
_entity_poly.type
_entity_poly.pdbx_seq_one_letter_code
_entity_poly.pdbx_strand_id
1 'polypeptide(L)' 'MDTKNERKEKERTKRTETGKFFYDLSKTSFSITFLGSLPPLFGVGGSNASFSLWYFATGIILSVIFFIIGFKILNK' A
#
# COMPACT_ATOMS: atom_id res chain seq x y z
N MET A 1 0.19 -39.58 -4.83
CA MET A 1 -0.14 -38.14 -4.94
C MET A 1 0.66 -37.42 -3.87
N ASP A 2 1.63 -36.60 -4.27
CA ASP A 2 2.60 -35.97 -3.38
C ASP A 2 1.97 -34.81 -2.59
N THR A 3 1.24 -35.16 -1.53
CA THR A 3 0.55 -34.21 -0.61
C THR A 3 1.50 -33.14 -0.07
N LYS A 4 2.82 -33.42 -0.01
CA LYS A 4 3.84 -32.47 0.43
C LYS A 4 4.12 -31.37 -0.61
N ASN A 5 4.06 -31.68 -1.91
CA ASN A 5 4.23 -30.70 -2.98
C ASN A 5 2.99 -29.83 -3.13
N GLU A 6 1.79 -30.42 -3.07
CA GLU A 6 0.53 -29.66 -3.15
C GLU A 6 0.39 -28.63 -2.00
N ARG A 7 0.80 -29.01 -0.78
CA ARG A 7 0.81 -28.07 0.36
C ARG A 7 1.76 -26.89 0.12
N LYS A 8 2.97 -27.15 -0.38
CA LYS A 8 3.95 -26.10 -0.70
C LYS A 8 3.47 -25.16 -1.80
N GLU A 9 2.81 -25.70 -2.82
CA GLU A 9 2.28 -24.92 -3.93
C GLU A 9 1.11 -24.03 -3.48
N LYS A 10 0.16 -24.57 -2.70
CA LYS A 10 -0.90 -23.77 -2.08
C LYS A 10 -0.35 -22.65 -1.21
N GLU A 11 0.71 -22.92 -0.44
CA GLU A 11 1.33 -21.90 0.40
C GLU A 11 1.98 -20.79 -0.43
N ARG A 12 2.66 -21.13 -1.54
CA ARG A 12 3.23 -20.15 -2.48
C ARG A 12 2.14 -19.30 -3.14
N THR A 13 1.04 -19.91 -3.58
CA THR A 13 -0.09 -19.18 -4.19
C THR A 13 -0.68 -18.17 -3.20
N LYS A 14 -0.99 -18.61 -1.97
CA LYS A 14 -1.51 -17.72 -0.93
C LYS A 14 -0.59 -16.54 -0.65
N ARG A 15 0.72 -16.78 -0.61
CA ARG A 15 1.73 -15.72 -0.38
C ARG A 15 1.79 -14.75 -1.54
N THR A 16 1.73 -15.25 -2.77
CA THR A 16 1.71 -14.42 -3.97
C THR A 16 0.46 -13.53 -4.01
N GLU A 17 -0.72 -14.09 -3.74
CA GLU A 17 -1.98 -13.34 -3.67
C GLU A 17 -1.95 -12.27 -2.58
N THR A 18 -1.47 -12.63 -1.38
CA THR A 18 -1.36 -11.70 -0.26
C THR A 18 -0.36 -10.57 -0.54
N GLY A 19 0.82 -10.91 -1.08
CA GLY A 19 1.83 -9.92 -1.44
C GLY A 19 1.34 -8.94 -2.50
N LYS A 20 0.62 -9.44 -3.51
CA LYS A 20 0.00 -8.62 -4.56
C LYS A 20 -1.09 -7.71 -3.99
N PHE A 21 -1.94 -8.22 -3.11
CA PHE A 21 -2.97 -7.42 -2.43
C PHE A 21 -2.37 -6.22 -1.68
N PHE A 22 -1.32 -6.43 -0.87
CA PHE A 22 -0.67 -5.32 -0.16
C PHE A 22 0.03 -4.33 -1.09
N TYR A 23 0.58 -4.81 -2.20
CA TYR A 23 1.18 -3.95 -3.22
C TYR A 23 0.13 -3.08 -3.92
N ASP A 24 -1.02 -3.64 -4.28
CA ASP A 24 -2.14 -2.90 -4.86
C ASP A 24 -2.74 -1.92 -3.84
N LEU A 25 -2.79 -2.30 -2.56
CA LEU A 25 -3.21 -1.43 -1.48
C LEU A 25 -2.25 -0.25 -1.29
N SER A 26 -0.94 -0.47 -1.39
CA SER A 26 0.08 0.59 -1.37
C SER A 26 -0.14 1.60 -2.50
N LYS A 27 -0.31 1.14 -3.74
CA LYS A 27 -0.60 2.01 -4.90
C LYS A 27 -1.89 2.82 -4.72
N THR A 28 -2.93 2.16 -4.22
CA THR A 28 -4.25 2.77 -4.01
C THR A 28 -4.17 3.83 -2.91
N SER A 29 -3.55 3.50 -1.77
CA SER A 29 -3.34 4.43 -0.67
C SER A 29 -2.53 5.64 -1.11
N PHE A 30 -1.44 5.43 -1.86
CA PHE A 30 -0.64 6.53 -2.39
C PHE A 30 -1.47 7.43 -3.31
N SER A 31 -2.25 6.85 -4.22
CA SER A 31 -3.10 7.59 -5.15
C SER A 31 -4.15 8.43 -4.42
N ILE A 32 -4.84 7.86 -3.43
CA ILE A 32 -5.85 8.58 -2.63
C ILE A 32 -5.20 9.69 -1.82
N THR A 33 -4.07 9.41 -1.16
CA THR A 33 -3.31 10.42 -0.42
C THR A 33 -2.90 11.57 -1.31
N PHE A 34 -2.37 11.29 -2.51
CA PHE A 34 -1.94 12.28 -3.48
C PHE A 34 -3.12 13.13 -3.99
N LEU A 35 -4.24 12.50 -4.34
CA LEU A 35 -5.45 13.20 -4.79
C LEU A 35 -6.09 14.04 -3.68
N GLY A 36 -6.05 13.58 -2.43
CA GLY A 36 -6.61 14.30 -1.28
C GLY A 36 -5.76 15.47 -0.81
N SER A 37 -4.43 15.39 -0.93
CA SER A 37 -3.50 16.42 -0.46
C SER A 37 -3.15 17.48 -1.49
N LEU A 38 -3.30 17.20 -2.79
CA LEU A 38 -2.95 18.13 -3.86
C LEU A 38 -3.81 19.41 -3.87
N PRO A 39 -5.15 19.37 -3.80
CA PRO A 39 -5.99 20.56 -3.95
C PRO A 39 -5.69 21.69 -2.94
N PRO A 40 -5.47 21.38 -1.64
CA PRO A 40 -5.07 22.39 -0.65
C PRO A 40 -3.79 23.16 -0.99
N LEU A 41 -2.83 22.51 -1.67
CA LEU A 41 -1.57 23.14 -2.06
C LEU A 41 -1.75 24.23 -3.13
N PHE A 42 -2.85 24.16 -3.89
CA PHE A 42 -3.22 25.16 -4.90
C PHE A 42 -4.27 26.16 -4.39
N GLY A 43 -4.53 26.20 -3.08
CA GLY A 43 -5.52 27.10 -2.49
C GLY A 43 -6.98 26.65 -2.68
N VAL A 44 -7.21 25.41 -3.13
CA VAL A 44 -8.55 24.84 -3.30
C VAL A 44 -9.01 24.20 -1.99
N GLY A 45 -10.18 24.62 -1.48
CA GLY A 45 -10.83 23.96 -0.34
C GLY A 45 -10.57 24.55 1.04
N GLY A 46 -9.96 25.75 1.15
CA GLY A 46 -9.92 26.54 2.40
C GLY A 46 -9.25 25.88 3.61
N SER A 47 -8.46 24.83 3.39
CA SER A 47 -7.85 24.03 4.45
C SER A 47 -6.46 24.53 4.82
N ASN A 48 -6.09 24.38 6.09
CA ASN A 48 -4.78 24.76 6.59
C ASN A 48 -3.68 23.94 5.89
N ALA A 49 -2.80 24.61 5.14
CA ALA A 49 -1.72 23.97 4.38
C ALA A 49 -0.87 23.02 5.23
N SER A 50 -0.55 23.42 6.47
CA SER A 50 0.22 22.60 7.43
C SER A 50 -0.47 21.27 7.77
N PHE A 51 -1.80 21.27 7.88
CA PHE A 51 -2.58 20.06 8.19
C PHE A 51 -2.64 19.12 6.98
N SER A 52 -2.81 19.67 5.79
CA SER A 52 -2.77 18.89 4.54
C SER A 52 -1.40 18.24 4.31
N LEU A 53 -0.32 18.96 4.59
CA LEU A 53 1.06 18.46 4.46
C LEU A 53 1.34 17.33 5.47
N TRP A 54 0.82 17.45 6.69
CA TRP A 54 0.90 16.38 7.69
C TRP A 54 0.13 15.12 7.25
N TYR A 55 -1.10 15.28 6.74
CA TYR A 55 -1.90 14.18 6.19
C TYR A 55 -1.22 13.50 4.99
N PHE A 56 -0.54 14.29 4.15
CA PHE A 56 0.22 13.75 3.04
C PHE A 56 1.38 12.88 3.50
N ALA A 57 2.17 13.37 4.46
CA ALA A 57 3.31 12.64 5.01
C ALA A 57 2.87 11.31 5.65
N THR A 58 1.80 11.31 6.44
CA THR A 58 1.29 10.07 7.08
C THR A 58 0.77 9.07 6.07
N GLY A 59 0.09 9.51 5.01
CA GLY A 59 -0.39 8.64 3.93
C GLY A 59 0.73 8.03 3.09
N ILE A 60 1.83 8.76 2.88
CA ILE A 60 3.04 8.20 2.24
C ILE A 60 3.68 7.14 3.15
N ILE A 61 3.86 7.43 4.44
CA ILE A 61 4.43 6.47 5.40
C ILE A 61 3.61 5.17 5.40
N LEU A 62 2.27 5.28 5.44
CA LEU A 62 1.39 4.12 5.38
C LEU A 62 1.52 3.32 4.08
N SER A 63 1.61 4.01 2.93
CA SER A 63 1.84 3.35 1.63
C SER A 63 3.16 2.60 1.58
N VAL A 64 4.22 3.16 2.15
CA VAL A 64 5.54 2.52 2.24
C VAL A 64 5.49 1.28 3.13
N ILE A 65 4.77 1.34 4.25
CA ILE A 65 4.58 0.17 5.14
C ILE A 65 3.88 -0.97 4.37
N PHE A 66 2.78 -0.67 3.65
CA PHE A 66 2.10 -1.68 2.83
C PHE A 66 3.01 -2.24 1.73
N PHE A 67 3.81 -1.39 1.09
CA PHE A 67 4.79 -1.83 0.09
C PHE A 67 5.81 -2.80 0.70
N ILE A 68 6.39 -2.46 1.85
CA ILE A 68 7.39 -3.30 2.52
C ILE A 68 6.77 -4.65 2.94
N ILE A 69 5.54 -4.64 3.46
CA ILE A 69 4.82 -5.86 3.84
C ILE A 69 4.60 -6.73 2.59
N GLY A 70 4.06 -6.15 1.51
CA GLY A 70 3.83 -6.88 0.25
C GLY A 70 5.12 -7.45 -0.32
N PHE A 71 6.19 -6.64 -0.36
CA PHE A 71 7.51 -7.05 -0.83
C PHE A 71 8.08 -8.19 0.00
N LYS A 72 8.05 -8.08 1.34
CA LYS A 72 8.56 -9.12 2.25
C LYS A 72 7.77 -10.43 2.15
N ILE A 73 6.46 -10.36 1.89
CA ILE A 73 5.64 -11.56 1.69
C ILE A 73 5.97 -12.24 0.36
N LEU A 74 6.20 -11.45 -0.70
CA LEU A 74 6.49 -11.94 -2.05
C LEU A 74 7.91 -12.50 -2.19
N ASN A 75 8.89 -11.92 -1.48
CA ASN A 75 10.30 -12.31 -1.56
C ASN A 75 10.74 -13.38 -0.55
N LYS A 76 9.83 -13.88 0.27
CA LYS A 76 10.07 -14.95 1.25
C LYS A 76 9.41 -16.24 0.77
#